data_AF-K3WEY2-F1
#
_entry.id   AF-K3WEY2-F1
#
_cell.length_a   1.000
_cell.length_b   1.000
_cell.length_c   1.000
_cell.angle_alpha   90.00
_cell.angle_beta   90.00
_cell.angle_gamma   90.00
#
_symmetry.space_group_name_H-M   'P 1'
#
loop_
_entity.id
_entity.type
_entity.pdbx_description
1 polymer ?
#
loop_
_entity_poly.entity_id
_entity_poly.type
_entity_poly.pdbx_seq_one_letter_code
_entity_poly.pdbx_strand_id
1 'polypeptide(L)'
;MIIRQQTLHVPPKQARLALLYHKTKRYANAMHVSSWAHHFRAHNKMADMAANHAMDRVMSSQYPFPTTRAEGDKIQQYMENDVGH
;
A
#
# COMPACT_ATOMS: atom_id res chain seq x y z
N MET A 1 -12.34 -0.93 -14.28
CA MET A 1 -10.87 -0.76 -14.14
C MET A 1 -10.60 0.15 -12.95
N ILE A 2 -9.71 -0.26 -12.05
CA ILE A 2 -9.42 0.44 -10.78
C ILE A 2 -8.87 1.85 -11.00
N ILE A 3 -8.06 2.03 -12.07
CA ILE A 3 -7.47 3.31 -12.46
C ILE A 3 -8.56 4.36 -12.73
N ARG A 4 -9.62 4.02 -13.48
CA ARG A 4 -10.74 4.95 -13.75
C ARG A 4 -11.46 5.38 -12.46
N GLN A 5 -11.57 4.49 -11.48
CA GLN A 5 -12.19 4.80 -10.18
C GLN A 5 -11.29 5.71 -9.34
N GLN A 6 -9.96 5.51 -9.40
CA GLN A 6 -8.98 6.39 -8.75
C GLN A 6 -9.02 7.80 -9.35
N THR A 7 -9.04 7.91 -10.68
CA THR A 7 -9.08 9.22 -11.37
C THR A 7 -10.38 9.98 -11.12
N LEU A 8 -11.52 9.28 -11.17
CA LEU A 8 -12.83 9.92 -11.01
C LEU A 8 -13.27 10.06 -9.55
N HIS A 9 -12.54 9.49 -8.60
CA HIS A 9 -12.90 9.43 -7.18
C HIS A 9 -14.33 8.90 -6.93
N VAL A 10 -14.74 7.88 -7.69
CA VAL A 10 -16.08 7.28 -7.61
C VAL A 10 -16.02 5.99 -6.77
N PRO A 11 -16.92 5.79 -5.79
CA PRO A 11 -16.97 4.57 -5.01
C PRO A 11 -17.25 3.32 -5.89
N PRO A 12 -16.75 2.14 -5.51
CA PRO A 12 -17.11 0.89 -6.16
C PRO A 12 -18.60 0.56 -6.04
N LYS A 13 -19.17 -0.14 -7.04
CA LYS A 13 -20.58 -0.60 -7.02
C LYS A 13 -20.87 -1.64 -5.93
N GLN A 14 -19.86 -2.45 -5.57
CA GLN A 14 -20.02 -3.50 -4.56
C GLN A 14 -20.01 -2.90 -3.16
N ALA A 15 -21.08 -3.13 -2.39
CA ALA A 15 -21.29 -2.49 -1.07
C ALA A 15 -20.10 -2.66 -0.10
N ARG A 16 -19.51 -3.85 -0.02
CA ARG A 16 -18.35 -4.11 0.86
C ARG A 16 -17.13 -3.25 0.48
N LEU A 17 -16.92 -3.03 -0.81
CA LEU A 17 -15.81 -2.21 -1.31
C LEU A 17 -16.13 -0.71 -1.18
N ALA A 18 -17.40 -0.32 -1.34
CA ALA A 18 -17.84 1.05 -1.10
C ALA A 18 -17.60 1.48 0.36
N LEU A 19 -17.88 0.59 1.32
CA LEU A 19 -17.60 0.83 2.73
C LEU A 19 -16.11 1.11 2.98
N LEU A 20 -15.24 0.25 2.42
CA LEU A 20 -13.78 0.42 2.53
C LEU A 20 -13.32 1.72 1.84
N TYR A 21 -13.89 2.05 0.68
CA TYR A 21 -13.59 3.29 -0.05
C TYR A 21 -13.88 4.53 0.80
N HIS A 22 -15.06 4.63 1.41
CA HIS A 22 -15.41 5.80 2.23
C HIS A 22 -14.51 5.92 3.48
N LYS A 23 -14.21 4.79 4.13
CA LYS A 23 -13.32 4.77 5.31
C LYS A 23 -11.91 5.24 4.94
N THR A 24 -11.34 4.70 3.88
CA THR A 24 -9.98 5.05 3.41
C THR A 24 -9.91 6.48 2.87
N LYS A 25 -10.93 6.95 2.13
CA LYS A 25 -11.02 8.33 1.64
C LYS A 25 -11.03 9.36 2.78
N ARG A 26 -11.72 9.07 3.89
CA ARG A 26 -11.70 9.93 5.08
C ARG A 26 -10.28 10.07 5.64
N TYR A 27 -9.53 8.97 5.78
CA TYR A 27 -8.14 9.03 6.26
C TYR A 27 -7.23 9.77 5.27
N ALA A 28 -7.36 9.50 3.97
CA ALA A 28 -6.59 10.18 2.94
C ALA A 28 -6.81 11.70 2.94
N ASN A 29 -8.05 12.15 3.11
CA ASN A 29 -8.37 13.57 3.23
C ASN A 29 -7.75 14.17 4.50
N ALA A 30 -7.76 13.45 5.63
CA ALA A 30 -7.12 13.90 6.89
C ALA A 30 -5.59 13.99 6.78
N MET A 31 -4.97 13.14 5.95
CA MET A 31 -3.54 13.17 5.65
C MET A 31 -3.18 14.13 4.50
N HIS A 32 -4.15 14.89 3.98
CA HIS A 32 -3.96 15.80 2.84
C HIS A 32 -3.37 15.14 1.59
N VAL A 33 -3.71 13.87 1.32
CA VAL A 33 -3.29 13.18 0.09
C VAL A 33 -3.90 13.88 -1.12
N SER A 34 -3.05 14.46 -1.97
CA SER A 34 -3.47 15.30 -3.10
C SER A 34 -3.66 14.52 -4.40
N SER A 35 -2.97 13.38 -4.59
CA SER A 35 -3.03 12.58 -5.80
C SER A 35 -2.81 11.09 -5.53
N TRP A 36 -3.21 10.26 -6.48
CA TRP A 36 -3.00 8.81 -6.46
C TRP A 36 -2.40 8.39 -7.80
N ALA A 37 -1.31 7.64 -7.74
CA ALA A 37 -0.68 7.06 -8.92
C ALA A 37 -0.77 5.53 -8.86
N HIS A 38 -1.05 4.92 -10.00
CA HIS A 38 -0.99 3.48 -10.15
C HIS A 38 0.40 3.07 -10.64
N HIS A 39 1.13 2.32 -9.82
CA HIS A 39 2.40 1.72 -10.20
C HIS A 39 2.22 0.23 -10.49
N PHE A 40 2.90 -0.29 -11.51
CA PHE A 40 2.97 -1.74 -11.70
C PHE A 40 3.64 -2.41 -10.50
N ARG A 41 3.28 -3.67 -10.21
CA ARG A 41 3.84 -4.44 -9.10
C ARG A 41 5.37 -4.43 -9.06
N ALA A 42 6.00 -4.48 -10.24
CA ALA A 42 7.45 -4.42 -10.39
C ALA A 42 8.11 -3.12 -9.87
N HIS A 43 7.32 -2.06 -9.66
CA HIS A 43 7.75 -0.73 -9.19
C HIS A 43 7.17 -0.36 -7.83
N ASN A 44 6.56 -1.31 -7.10
CA ASN A 44 6.01 -1.07 -5.76
C ASN A 44 6.47 -2.18 -4.81
N LYS A 45 7.78 -2.49 -4.85
CA LYS A 45 8.34 -3.75 -4.34
C LYS A 45 8.27 -3.81 -2.81
N MET A 46 8.42 -2.69 -2.12
CA MET A 46 8.33 -2.64 -0.67
C MET A 46 6.92 -3.02 -0.18
N ALA A 47 5.89 -2.34 -0.69
CA ALA A 47 4.51 -2.63 -0.31
C ALA A 47 4.10 -4.05 -0.70
N ASP A 48 4.59 -4.52 -1.86
CA ASP A 48 4.35 -5.87 -2.34
C ASP A 48 4.94 -6.94 -1.42
N MET A 49 6.20 -6.77 -1.02
CA MET A 49 6.89 -7.67 -0.11
C MET A 49 6.24 -7.68 1.27
N ALA A 50 5.90 -6.52 1.82
CA ALA A 50 5.24 -6.43 3.11
C ALA A 50 3.87 -7.13 3.11
N ALA A 51 3.10 -6.97 2.03
CA ALA A 51 1.81 -7.64 1.86
C ALA A 51 1.97 -9.17 1.75
N ASN A 52 2.88 -9.65 0.90
CA ASN A 52 3.17 -11.08 0.75
C ASN A 52 3.62 -11.69 2.08
N HIS A 53 4.52 -11.02 2.81
CA HIS A 53 5.00 -11.48 4.12
C HIS A 53 3.87 -11.66 5.13
N ALA A 54 2.94 -10.70 5.19
CA ALA A 54 1.78 -10.80 6.07
C ALA A 54 0.81 -11.91 5.64
N MET A 55 0.67 -12.16 4.34
CA MET A 55 -0.16 -13.24 3.81
C MET A 55 0.44 -14.62 4.12
N ASP A 56 1.74 -14.81 3.89
CA ASP A 56 2.45 -16.07 4.11
C ASP A 56 2.43 -16.47 5.60
N ARG A 57 2.53 -15.47 6.49
CA ARG A 57 2.47 -15.69 7.93
C ARG A 57 1.08 -15.65 8.54
N VAL A 58 0.08 -15.22 7.76
CA VAL A 58 -1.28 -14.95 8.22
C VAL A 58 -1.28 -14.02 9.46
N MET A 59 -0.31 -13.09 9.50
CA MET A 59 -0.06 -12.24 10.67
C MET A 59 0.56 -10.90 10.24
N SER A 60 0.09 -9.81 10.84
CA SER A 60 0.74 -8.50 10.72
C SER A 60 1.95 -8.41 11.67
N SER A 61 3.08 -7.95 11.14
CA SER A 61 4.32 -7.75 11.90
C SER A 61 4.75 -6.29 11.82
N GLN A 62 5.30 -5.77 12.91
CA GLN A 62 5.91 -4.44 12.97
C GLN A 62 7.37 -4.58 13.38
N TYR A 63 8.25 -3.87 12.69
CA TYR A 63 9.68 -3.87 12.95
C TYR A 63 10.14 -2.44 13.26
N PRO A 64 11.04 -2.24 14.24
CA PRO A 64 11.70 -0.94 14.41
C PRO A 64 12.57 -0.64 13.18
N PHE A 65 12.80 0.63 12.86
CA PHE A 65 13.69 1.03 11.79
C PHE A 65 14.90 1.79 12.35
N PRO A 66 16.15 1.29 12.15
CA PRO A 66 16.52 0.03 11.47
C PRO A 66 16.22 -1.23 12.31
N THR A 67 16.12 -2.41 11.65
CA THR A 67 15.91 -3.71 12.33
C THR A 67 17.06 -4.69 12.10
N THR A 68 17.27 -5.61 13.04
CA THR A 68 18.16 -6.76 12.87
C THR A 68 17.42 -8.01 12.37
N ARG A 69 16.08 -7.95 12.22
CA ARG A 69 15.29 -9.05 11.70
C ARG A 69 15.45 -9.12 10.18
N ALA A 70 15.94 -10.25 9.68
CA ALA A 70 16.21 -10.47 8.26
C ALA A 70 15.03 -10.12 7.32
N GLU A 71 13.79 -10.29 7.79
CA GLU A 71 12.59 -9.97 7.01
C GLU A 71 12.32 -8.48 6.92
N GLY A 72 12.48 -7.76 8.03
CA GLY A 72 12.36 -6.30 8.02
C GLY A 72 13.53 -5.65 7.30
N ASP A 73 14.74 -6.23 7.38
CA ASP A 73 15.92 -5.77 6.63
C ASP A 73 15.71 -5.89 5.11
N LYS A 74 15.12 -6.98 4.62
CA LYS A 74 14.74 -7.12 3.20
C LYS A 74 13.73 -6.05 2.77
N ILE A 75 12.69 -5.79 3.59
CA ILE A 75 11.72 -4.74 3.31
C ILE A 75 12.40 -3.36 3.28
N GLN A 76 13.35 -3.11 4.20
CA GLN A 76 14.15 -1.89 4.25
C GLN A 76 14.98 -1.70 2.97
N GLN A 77 15.63 -2.75 2.46
CA GLN A 77 16.40 -2.66 1.22
C GLN A 77 15.55 -2.22 0.02
N TYR A 78 14.27 -2.61 -0.04
CA TYR A 78 13.37 -2.10 -1.09
C TYR A 78 12.95 -0.66 -0.87
N MET A 79 12.87 -0.17 0.38
CA MET A 79 12.60 1.24 0.67
C MET A 79 13.62 2.18 0.07
N GLU A 80 14.89 1.83 0.19
CA GLU A 80 15.99 2.66 -0.29
C GLU A 80 16.08 2.68 -1.83
N ASN A 81 15.47 1.69 -2.50
CA ASN A 81 15.56 1.49 -3.94
C ASN A 81 14.25 1.71 -4.72
N ASP A 82 13.08 1.84 -4.07
CA ASP A 82 11.76 1.94 -4.73
C ASP A 82 11.50 3.32 -5.39
N VAL A 83 12.25 4.36 -5.02
CA VAL A 83 12.01 5.76 -5.47
C VAL A 83 12.80 6.18 -6.72
N GLY A 84 13.50 5.24 -7.37
CA GLY A 84 14.20 5.49 -8.63
C GLY A 84 13.33 5.15 -9.85
N HIS A 85 12.62 6.14 -10.36
CA HIS A 85 12.32 6.23 -11.80
C HIS A 85 13.54 6.76 -12.54
#